data_AF-A0A1Q7NVY4-F1
#
_entry.id   AF-A0A1Q7NVY4-F1
#
_cell.length_a   1.000
_cell.length_b   1.000
_cell.length_c   1.000
_cell.angle_alpha   90.00
_cell.angle_beta   90.00
_cell.angle_gamma   90.00
#
_symmetry.space_group_name_H-M   'P 1'
#
loop_
_entity.id
_entity.type
_entity.pdbx_description
1 polymer ?
#
loop_
_entity_poly.entity_id
_entity_poly.type
_entity_poly.pdbx_seq_one_letter_code
_entity_poly.pdbx_strand_id
1 'polypeptide(L)'
;MWVHEITASLYDLKQALYDTVSENVPESQIAVAFSGGVDSSLLAKICQDLGKKLVLITVGFPGSHDIRFAKGLAFKMGIEHSIFEIDYSDFQENLRRVRQAMKCENTSHIENCIAYFYISKLTMQNGLSIVVSANGCDELFCGYDGYRMAYGGGESAIVKLMDEKIANELALVEEIAKVAEQFGVLVKQPFLSHKFVEFAKTIPIDQKIKGSYDMTRKHLLRQVALSIGVPTESAMKPKKALQYGSLIHKYFKK
;
A
#
# COMPACT_ATOMS: atom_id res chain seq x y z
N MET A 1 -1.50 -31.46 -11.81
CA MET A 1 -1.47 -31.00 -10.40
C MET A 1 -1.03 -29.54 -10.32
N TRP A 2 0.21 -29.19 -10.67
CA TRP A 2 0.74 -27.81 -10.57
C TRP A 2 -0.10 -26.70 -11.24
N VAL A 3 -0.53 -26.90 -12.50
CA VAL A 3 -1.32 -25.86 -13.21
C VAL A 3 -2.69 -25.66 -12.55
N HIS A 4 -3.32 -26.74 -12.06
CA HIS A 4 -4.62 -26.68 -11.38
C HIS A 4 -4.52 -26.02 -10.00
N GLU A 5 -3.47 -26.29 -9.23
CA GLU A 5 -3.21 -25.66 -7.92
C GLU A 5 -2.96 -24.15 -8.05
N ILE A 6 -2.17 -23.72 -9.06
CA ILE A 6 -1.93 -22.29 -9.32
C ILE A 6 -3.22 -21.58 -9.76
N THR A 7 -4.03 -22.18 -10.63
CA THR A 7 -5.32 -21.59 -11.03
C THR A 7 -6.30 -21.46 -9.87
N ALA A 8 -6.30 -22.42 -8.93
CA ALA A 8 -7.14 -22.34 -7.73
C ALA A 8 -6.67 -21.18 -6.82
N SER A 9 -5.37 -21.11 -6.52
CA SER A 9 -4.81 -20.02 -5.69
C SER A 9 -5.02 -18.63 -6.28
N LEU A 10 -4.99 -18.49 -7.62
CA LEU A 10 -5.27 -17.22 -8.29
C LEU A 10 -6.73 -16.78 -8.11
N TYR A 11 -7.68 -17.70 -8.33
CA TYR A 11 -9.10 -17.44 -8.16
C TYR A 11 -9.43 -17.11 -6.69
N ASP A 12 -8.91 -17.92 -5.77
CA ASP A 12 -9.16 -17.77 -4.33
C ASP A 12 -8.60 -16.44 -3.81
N LEU A 13 -7.36 -16.08 -4.19
CA LEU A 13 -6.80 -14.78 -3.81
C LEU A 13 -7.59 -13.63 -4.42
N LYS A 14 -7.98 -13.72 -5.69
CA LYS A 14 -8.84 -12.70 -6.31
C LYS A 14 -10.12 -12.53 -5.51
N GLN A 15 -10.83 -13.61 -5.19
CA GLN A 15 -12.07 -13.53 -4.43
C GLN A 15 -11.84 -12.90 -3.05
N ALA A 16 -10.84 -13.37 -2.30
CA ALA A 16 -10.52 -12.84 -0.97
C ALA A 16 -10.16 -11.35 -0.98
N LEU A 17 -9.48 -10.87 -2.04
CA LEU A 17 -9.16 -9.46 -2.23
C LEU A 17 -10.41 -8.60 -2.46
N TYR A 18 -11.37 -9.07 -3.26
CA TYR A 18 -12.63 -8.35 -3.47
C TYR A 18 -13.50 -8.38 -2.21
N ASP A 19 -13.59 -9.53 -1.56
CA ASP A 19 -14.37 -9.70 -0.33
C ASP A 19 -13.85 -8.79 0.79
N THR A 20 -12.54 -8.78 1.05
CA THR A 20 -11.99 -7.93 2.12
C THR A 20 -12.19 -6.44 1.84
N VAL A 21 -12.10 -6.00 0.58
CA VAL A 21 -12.38 -4.60 0.22
C VAL A 21 -13.86 -4.29 0.38
N SER A 22 -14.75 -5.16 -0.07
CA SER A 22 -16.20 -4.99 0.07
C SER A 22 -16.64 -4.94 1.53
N GLU A 23 -16.10 -5.82 2.38
CA GLU A 23 -16.45 -5.93 3.79
C GLU A 23 -15.93 -4.75 4.62
N ASN A 24 -14.69 -4.30 4.36
CA ASN A 24 -14.02 -3.30 5.19
C ASN A 24 -14.17 -1.87 4.66
N VAL A 25 -14.57 -1.69 3.41
CA VAL A 25 -14.78 -0.39 2.77
C VAL A 25 -16.22 -0.33 2.23
N PRO A 26 -17.25 -0.20 3.08
CA PRO A 26 -18.64 -0.09 2.63
C PRO A 26 -18.94 1.24 1.93
N GLU A 27 -18.10 2.26 2.08
CA GLU A 27 -18.36 3.61 1.56
C GLU A 27 -18.37 3.65 0.03
N SER A 28 -19.32 4.39 -0.54
CA SER A 28 -19.51 4.51 -1.98
C SER A 28 -18.58 5.55 -2.63
N GLN A 29 -18.13 6.54 -1.87
CA GLN A 29 -17.23 7.59 -2.32
C GLN A 29 -16.01 7.67 -1.39
N ILE A 30 -14.81 7.45 -1.94
CA ILE A 30 -13.57 7.32 -1.17
C ILE A 30 -12.38 7.92 -1.92
N ALA A 31 -11.31 8.22 -1.17
CA ALA A 31 -9.98 8.38 -1.72
C ALA A 31 -9.21 7.05 -1.70
N VAL A 32 -8.25 6.88 -2.61
CA VAL A 32 -7.27 5.78 -2.56
C VAL A 32 -5.86 6.38 -2.54
N ALA A 33 -5.08 6.06 -1.52
CA ALA A 33 -3.66 6.41 -1.45
C ALA A 33 -2.90 5.68 -2.57
N PHE A 34 -2.35 6.43 -3.51
CA PHE A 34 -1.91 5.92 -4.80
C PHE A 34 -0.47 6.31 -5.12
N SER A 35 0.42 5.32 -5.19
CA SER A 35 1.82 5.49 -5.66
C SER A 35 2.01 5.04 -7.11
N GLY A 36 0.97 4.39 -7.66
CA GLY A 36 1.01 3.65 -8.91
C GLY A 36 1.77 2.33 -8.85
N GLY A 37 2.27 1.89 -7.68
CA GLY A 37 2.76 0.53 -7.52
C GLY A 37 1.66 -0.52 -7.69
N VAL A 38 2.05 -1.79 -7.82
CA VAL A 38 1.10 -2.90 -8.01
C VAL A 38 0.02 -2.94 -6.92
N ASP A 39 0.38 -2.72 -5.66
CA ASP A 39 -0.56 -2.86 -4.54
C ASP A 39 -1.65 -1.77 -4.57
N SER A 40 -1.24 -0.50 -4.69
CA SER A 40 -2.20 0.62 -4.76
C SER A 40 -3.05 0.58 -6.02
N SER A 41 -2.52 0.05 -7.12
CA SER A 41 -3.24 -0.03 -8.39
C SER A 41 -4.20 -1.21 -8.43
N LEU A 42 -3.83 -2.33 -7.81
CA LEU A 42 -4.72 -3.44 -7.51
C LEU A 42 -5.90 -2.97 -6.65
N LEU A 43 -5.62 -2.28 -5.54
CA LEU A 43 -6.67 -1.74 -4.67
C LEU A 43 -7.59 -0.76 -5.41
N ALA A 44 -7.02 0.21 -6.15
CA ALA A 44 -7.80 1.16 -6.94
C ALA A 44 -8.69 0.45 -7.97
N LYS A 45 -8.16 -0.58 -8.63
CA LYS A 45 -8.92 -1.37 -9.61
C LYS A 45 -10.05 -2.17 -8.97
N ILE A 46 -9.80 -2.83 -7.84
CA ILE A 46 -10.84 -3.55 -7.09
C ILE A 46 -11.95 -2.58 -6.67
N CYS A 47 -11.59 -1.43 -6.10
CA CYS A 47 -12.58 -0.41 -5.71
C CYS A 47 -13.39 0.10 -6.91
N GLN A 48 -12.78 0.27 -8.08
CA GLN A 48 -13.46 0.67 -9.32
C GLN A 48 -14.44 -0.42 -9.78
N ASP A 49 -14.03 -1.69 -9.76
CA ASP A 49 -14.88 -2.82 -10.15
C ASP A 49 -16.07 -3.02 -9.21
N LEU A 50 -15.90 -2.68 -7.93
CA LEU A 50 -16.97 -2.64 -6.95
C LEU A 50 -17.89 -1.40 -7.09
N GLY A 51 -17.72 -0.59 -8.14
CA GLY A 51 -18.59 0.53 -8.46
C GLY A 51 -18.41 1.77 -7.56
N LYS A 52 -17.29 1.86 -6.84
CA LYS A 52 -17.01 3.03 -5.98
C LYS A 52 -16.65 4.25 -6.82
N LYS A 53 -17.06 5.44 -6.36
CA LYS A 53 -16.57 6.72 -6.87
C LYS A 53 -15.23 7.04 -6.22
N LEU A 54 -14.18 7.15 -7.02
CA LEU A 54 -12.79 7.22 -6.55
C LEU A 54 -12.12 8.53 -6.90
N VAL A 55 -11.31 9.02 -5.96
CA VAL A 55 -10.23 9.98 -6.22
C VAL A 55 -8.91 9.33 -5.79
N LEU A 56 -7.96 9.21 -6.71
CA LEU A 56 -6.61 8.78 -6.40
C LEU A 56 -5.87 9.94 -5.72
N ILE A 57 -5.14 9.66 -4.64
CA ILE A 57 -4.39 10.65 -3.87
C ILE A 57 -2.91 10.29 -3.89
N THR A 58 -2.09 11.15 -4.48
CA THR A 58 -0.63 10.99 -4.46
C THR A 58 0.02 12.19 -3.78
N VAL A 59 1.01 11.93 -2.93
CA VAL A 59 1.79 12.98 -2.26
C VAL A 59 3.27 12.76 -2.47
N GLY A 60 4.03 13.86 -2.48
CA GLY A 60 5.48 13.81 -2.50
C GLY A 60 6.08 15.17 -2.79
N PHE A 61 7.40 15.29 -2.66
CA PHE A 61 8.08 16.51 -3.07
C PHE A 61 8.05 16.70 -4.59
N PRO A 62 8.23 17.94 -5.08
CA PRO A 62 8.39 18.22 -6.50
C PRO A 62 9.44 17.31 -7.14
N GLY A 63 9.10 16.75 -8.31
CA GLY A 63 9.98 15.82 -9.00
C GLY A 63 10.15 14.45 -8.32
N SER A 64 9.26 14.08 -7.38
CA SER A 64 9.21 12.72 -6.85
C SER A 64 8.81 11.70 -7.93
N HIS A 65 9.28 10.47 -7.77
CA HIS A 65 9.02 9.40 -8.75
C HIS A 65 7.55 8.97 -8.73
N ASP A 66 6.96 8.92 -7.53
CA ASP A 66 5.57 8.49 -7.35
C ASP A 66 4.62 9.46 -8.05
N ILE A 67 4.82 10.78 -7.93
CA ILE A 67 4.00 11.77 -8.64
C ILE A 67 4.06 11.57 -10.15
N ARG A 68 5.26 11.47 -10.74
CA ARG A 68 5.40 11.30 -12.20
C ARG A 68 4.73 10.03 -12.69
N PHE A 69 4.96 8.93 -11.98
CA PHE A 69 4.45 7.62 -12.38
C PHE A 69 2.94 7.50 -12.18
N ALA A 70 2.44 7.96 -11.03
CA ALA A 70 1.02 7.93 -10.70
C ALA A 70 0.17 8.75 -11.68
N LYS A 71 0.64 9.92 -12.13
CA LYS A 71 -0.05 10.76 -13.13
C LYS A 71 -0.41 9.97 -14.40
N GLY A 72 0.59 9.30 -14.99
CA GLY A 72 0.37 8.53 -16.22
C GLY A 72 -0.52 7.31 -16.00
N LEU A 73 -0.38 6.66 -14.85
CA LEU A 73 -1.17 5.47 -14.54
C LEU A 73 -2.64 5.80 -14.23
N ALA A 74 -2.91 6.86 -13.47
CA ALA A 74 -4.26 7.31 -13.18
C ALA A 74 -5.01 7.67 -14.47
N PHE A 75 -4.34 8.35 -15.40
CA PHE A 75 -4.88 8.64 -16.72
C PHE A 75 -5.26 7.35 -17.48
N LYS A 76 -4.37 6.35 -17.50
CA LYS A 76 -4.64 5.04 -18.14
C LYS A 76 -5.79 4.27 -17.49
N MET A 77 -5.94 4.40 -16.17
CA MET A 77 -7.03 3.75 -15.42
C MET A 77 -8.37 4.51 -15.55
N GLY A 78 -8.35 5.73 -16.09
CA GLY A 78 -9.54 6.57 -16.22
C GLY A 78 -10.13 7.00 -14.88
N ILE A 79 -9.29 7.17 -13.86
CA ILE A 79 -9.71 7.54 -12.50
C ILE A 79 -9.24 8.96 -12.18
N GLU A 80 -10.10 9.75 -11.54
CA GLU A 80 -9.76 11.08 -11.05
C GLU A 80 -8.52 11.04 -10.14
N HIS A 81 -7.61 12.00 -10.29
CA HIS A 81 -6.33 12.01 -9.60
C HIS A 81 -6.01 13.38 -9.04
N SER A 82 -5.86 13.45 -7.72
CA SER A 82 -5.42 14.64 -7.00
C SER A 82 -4.02 14.43 -6.44
N ILE A 83 -3.19 15.45 -6.56
CA ILE A 83 -1.75 15.39 -6.24
C ILE A 83 -1.40 16.54 -5.32
N PHE A 84 -0.67 16.22 -4.25
CA PHE A 84 -0.12 17.21 -3.33
C PHE A 84 1.40 17.23 -3.46
N GLU A 85 1.93 18.31 -4.01
CA GLU A 85 3.37 18.58 -4.01
C GLU A 85 3.75 19.23 -2.67
N ILE A 86 4.58 18.53 -1.88
CA ILE A 86 4.99 18.97 -0.55
C ILE A 86 5.94 20.16 -0.67
N ASP A 87 5.55 21.30 -0.07
CA ASP A 87 6.45 22.43 0.11
C ASP A 87 7.46 22.16 1.23
N TYR A 88 8.72 22.48 0.96
CA TYR A 88 9.79 22.38 1.93
C TYR A 88 9.61 23.36 3.09
N SER A 89 9.07 24.56 2.86
CA SER A 89 8.89 25.58 3.91
C SER A 89 8.01 25.08 5.05
N ASP A 90 6.96 24.33 4.70
CA ASP A 90 5.94 23.86 5.64
C ASP A 90 6.29 22.48 6.21
N PHE A 91 7.28 21.79 5.62
CA PHE A 91 7.58 20.40 5.95
C PHE A 91 8.00 20.23 7.42
N GLN A 92 8.86 21.10 7.94
CA GLN A 92 9.38 20.99 9.30
C GLN A 92 8.30 21.27 10.37
N GLU A 93 7.39 22.21 10.10
CA GLU A 93 6.24 22.47 10.97
C GLU A 93 5.29 21.27 10.98
N ASN A 94 4.93 20.76 9.80
CA ASN A 94 4.04 19.60 9.70
C ASN A 94 4.69 18.35 10.31
N LEU A 95 6.01 18.18 10.19
CA LEU A 95 6.74 17.10 10.84
C LEU A 95 6.67 17.19 12.36
N ARG A 96 6.77 18.40 12.93
CA ARG A 96 6.57 18.62 14.37
C ARG A 96 5.16 18.23 14.81
N ARG A 97 4.13 18.62 14.05
CA ARG A 97 2.73 18.24 14.33
C ARG A 97 2.53 16.72 14.28
N VAL A 98 3.16 16.04 13.32
CA VAL A 98 3.12 14.57 13.22
C VAL A 98 3.77 13.92 14.44
N ARG A 99 4.97 14.36 14.82
CA ARG A 99 5.66 13.84 16.01
C ARG A 99 4.88 14.05 17.30
N GLN A 100 4.16 15.17 17.43
CA GLN A 100 3.30 15.44 18.59
C GLN A 100 2.07 14.52 18.66
N ALA A 101 1.55 14.07 17.51
CA ALA A 101 0.41 13.15 17.46
C ALA A 101 0.81 11.68 17.66
N MET A 102 2.04 11.33 17.33
CA MET A 102 2.54 9.96 17.40
C MET A 102 2.97 9.56 18.82
N LYS A 103 2.94 8.25 19.11
CA LYS A 103 3.44 7.67 20.37
C LYS A 103 4.76 6.93 20.24
N CYS A 104 5.25 6.70 19.03
CA CYS A 104 6.50 5.98 18.78
C CYS A 104 7.57 6.89 18.14
N GLU A 105 8.84 6.55 18.35
CA GLU A 105 9.98 7.27 17.76
C GLU A 105 10.62 6.51 16.58
N ASN A 106 9.94 5.48 16.06
CA ASN A 106 10.44 4.73 14.91
C ASN A 106 10.52 5.64 13.68
N THR A 107 11.72 5.81 13.13
CA THR A 107 11.96 6.70 11.99
C THR A 107 11.11 6.35 10.77
N SER A 108 10.99 5.06 10.42
CA SER A 108 10.18 4.62 9.30
C SER A 108 8.70 4.91 9.52
N HIS A 109 8.22 4.79 10.76
CA HIS A 109 6.83 5.13 11.09
C HIS A 109 6.60 6.62 10.94
N ILE A 110 7.51 7.47 11.44
CA ILE A 110 7.38 8.93 11.32
C ILE A 110 7.35 9.35 9.84
N GLU A 111 8.21 8.77 9.00
CA GLU A 111 8.24 9.03 7.56
C GLU A 111 6.95 8.61 6.83
N ASN A 112 6.32 7.51 7.25
CA ASN A 112 5.03 7.09 6.71
C ASN A 112 3.90 7.98 7.24
N CYS A 113 3.91 8.31 8.53
CA CYS A 113 2.92 9.19 9.15
C CYS A 113 2.91 10.59 8.56
N ILE A 114 4.07 11.19 8.25
CA ILE A 114 4.10 12.49 7.54
C ILE A 114 3.57 12.38 6.11
N ALA A 115 3.76 11.25 5.43
CA ALA A 115 3.09 11.01 4.15
C ALA A 115 1.56 10.95 4.33
N TYR A 116 1.08 10.19 5.33
CA TYR A 116 -0.34 10.08 5.64
C TYR A 116 -0.97 11.39 6.13
N PHE A 117 -0.21 12.26 6.80
CA PHE A 117 -0.65 13.62 7.12
C PHE A 117 -1.05 14.38 5.85
N TYR A 118 -0.19 14.38 4.82
CA TYR A 118 -0.49 15.05 3.55
C TYR A 118 -1.58 14.33 2.75
N ILE A 119 -1.63 13.00 2.78
CA ILE A 119 -2.70 12.21 2.15
C ILE A 119 -4.05 12.57 2.76
N SER A 120 -4.15 12.61 4.09
CA SER A 120 -5.37 12.97 4.81
C SER A 120 -5.76 14.43 4.57
N LYS A 121 -4.79 15.36 4.59
CA LYS A 121 -5.03 16.76 4.21
C LYS A 121 -5.64 16.87 2.81
N LEU A 122 -5.06 16.20 1.82
CA LEU A 122 -5.54 16.25 0.45
C LEU A 122 -6.90 15.55 0.28
N THR A 123 -7.13 14.46 1.00
CA THR A 123 -8.42 13.75 1.04
C THR A 123 -9.52 14.70 1.51
N MET A 124 -9.31 15.39 2.65
CA MET A 124 -10.24 16.40 3.17
C MET A 124 -10.47 17.55 2.16
N GLN A 125 -9.40 18.03 1.51
CA GLN A 125 -9.51 19.08 0.48
C GLN A 125 -10.32 18.67 -0.76
N ASN A 126 -10.40 17.37 -1.04
CA ASN A 126 -11.27 16.81 -2.10
C ASN A 126 -12.70 16.55 -1.61
N GLY A 127 -13.07 17.00 -0.41
CA GLY A 127 -14.40 16.80 0.16
C GLY A 127 -14.68 15.36 0.59
N LEU A 128 -13.63 14.58 0.87
CA LEU A 128 -13.71 13.18 1.27
C LEU A 128 -13.27 13.03 2.73
N SER A 129 -13.90 12.09 3.44
CA SER A 129 -13.54 11.73 4.82
C SER A 129 -12.90 10.36 4.96
N ILE A 130 -12.83 9.58 3.87
CA ILE A 130 -12.27 8.23 3.87
C ILE A 130 -11.14 8.14 2.85
N VAL A 131 -9.98 7.63 3.27
CA VAL A 131 -8.91 7.21 2.36
C VAL A 131 -8.55 5.76 2.61
N VAL A 132 -8.42 4.99 1.53
CA VAL A 132 -8.07 3.57 1.59
C VAL A 132 -6.65 3.38 1.08
N SER A 133 -5.87 2.52 1.74
CA SER A 133 -4.51 2.20 1.33
C SER A 133 -4.25 0.71 1.30
N ALA A 134 -3.26 0.32 0.48
CA ALA A 134 -2.91 -1.07 0.23
C ALA A 134 -1.81 -1.60 1.19
N ASN A 135 -1.68 -1.02 2.39
CA ASN A 135 -0.75 -1.53 3.41
C ASN A 135 -1.09 -2.99 3.73
N GLY A 136 -0.07 -3.79 4.08
CA GLY A 136 -0.20 -5.23 4.31
C GLY A 136 0.22 -6.08 3.10
N CYS A 137 0.12 -5.58 1.86
CA CYS A 137 0.51 -6.38 0.69
C CYS A 137 2.00 -6.75 0.67
N ASP A 138 2.88 -5.86 1.12
CA ASP A 138 4.31 -6.11 1.15
C ASP A 138 4.71 -7.13 2.22
N GLU A 139 4.02 -7.07 3.36
CA GLU A 139 4.16 -7.97 4.49
C GLU A 139 3.67 -9.37 4.08
N LEU A 140 2.44 -9.47 3.56
CA LEU A 140 1.76 -10.73 3.28
C LEU A 140 2.27 -11.47 2.04
N PHE A 141 2.75 -10.74 1.02
CA PHE A 141 3.17 -11.29 -0.27
C PHE A 141 4.68 -11.12 -0.54
N CYS A 142 5.48 -11.03 0.52
CA CYS A 142 6.94 -11.03 0.47
C CYS A 142 7.54 -9.88 -0.37
N GLY A 143 6.97 -8.68 -0.28
CA GLY A 143 7.35 -7.52 -1.08
C GLY A 143 8.70 -6.90 -0.74
N TYR A 144 9.14 -6.99 0.51
CA TYR A 144 10.41 -6.39 0.96
C TYR A 144 11.64 -7.17 0.54
N ASP A 145 12.80 -6.50 0.50
CA ASP A 145 14.09 -7.14 0.20
C ASP A 145 14.51 -8.15 1.28
N GLY A 146 14.13 -7.89 2.54
CA GLY A 146 14.41 -8.78 3.66
C GLY A 146 13.92 -10.21 3.45
N TYR A 147 12.83 -10.43 2.69
CA TYR A 147 12.37 -11.79 2.35
C TYR A 147 13.34 -12.57 1.48
N ARG A 148 14.08 -11.90 0.58
CA ARG A 148 15.13 -12.55 -0.21
C ARG A 148 16.30 -13.00 0.66
N MET A 149 16.66 -12.18 1.64
CA MET A 149 17.70 -12.51 2.61
C MET A 149 17.27 -13.66 3.52
N ALA A 150 16.01 -13.66 3.95
CA ALA A 150 15.45 -14.72 4.79
C ALA A 150 15.22 -16.04 4.03
N TYR A 151 15.14 -16.02 2.69
CA TYR A 151 14.79 -17.19 1.88
C TYR A 151 15.72 -18.39 2.10
N GLY A 152 17.03 -18.15 2.30
CA GLY A 152 18.00 -19.21 2.59
C GLY A 152 17.73 -19.97 3.90
N GLY A 153 16.98 -19.36 4.83
CA GLY A 153 16.54 -19.97 6.08
C GLY A 153 15.30 -20.87 5.94
N GLY A 154 14.77 -21.03 4.73
CA GLY A 154 13.58 -21.82 4.46
C GLY A 154 12.26 -21.14 4.83
N GLU A 155 11.18 -21.90 4.73
CA GLU A 155 9.80 -21.41 4.93
C GLU A 155 9.59 -20.82 6.33
N SER A 156 10.12 -21.46 7.38
CA SER A 156 9.98 -20.98 8.76
C SER A 156 10.60 -19.60 8.98
N ALA A 157 11.73 -19.30 8.34
CA ALA A 157 12.36 -17.99 8.42
C ALA A 157 11.53 -16.91 7.71
N ILE A 158 10.90 -17.27 6.58
CA ILE A 158 10.01 -16.37 5.84
C ILE A 158 8.74 -16.09 6.65
N VAL A 159 8.12 -17.11 7.24
CA VAL A 159 6.92 -16.97 8.07
C VAL A 159 7.21 -16.13 9.31
N LYS A 160 8.33 -16.37 10.01
CA LYS A 160 8.74 -15.54 11.14
C LYS A 160 8.91 -14.07 10.76
N LEU A 161 9.62 -13.79 9.67
CA LEU A 161 9.78 -12.42 9.17
C LEU A 161 8.43 -11.80 8.78
N MET A 162 7.53 -12.59 8.20
CA MET A 162 6.18 -12.14 7.84
C MET A 162 5.40 -11.69 9.08
N ASP A 163 5.39 -12.49 10.14
CA ASP A 163 4.71 -12.16 11.39
C ASP A 163 5.30 -10.90 12.04
N GLU A 164 6.63 -10.76 12.08
CA GLU A 164 7.31 -9.56 12.57
C GLU A 164 6.93 -8.31 11.77
N LYS A 165 6.83 -8.44 10.43
CA LYS A 165 6.47 -7.33 9.54
C LYS A 165 5.01 -6.94 9.68
N ILE A 166 4.09 -7.91 9.78
CA ILE A 166 2.67 -7.65 10.04
C ILE A 166 2.50 -6.93 11.38
N ALA A 167 3.15 -7.40 12.45
CA ALA A 167 3.06 -6.77 13.77
C ALA A 167 3.55 -5.31 13.75
N ASN A 168 4.67 -5.05 13.06
CA ASN A 168 5.18 -3.69 12.88
C ASN A 168 4.20 -2.82 12.07
N GLU A 169 3.57 -3.38 11.04
CA GLU A 169 2.62 -2.65 10.19
C GLU A 169 1.31 -2.33 10.94
N LEU A 170 0.81 -3.24 11.77
CA LEU A 170 -0.35 -2.97 12.64
C LEU A 170 -0.06 -1.86 13.64
N ALA A 171 1.15 -1.80 14.21
CA ALA A 171 1.55 -0.67 15.05
C ALA A 171 1.58 0.66 14.26
N LEU A 172 2.02 0.63 13.00
CA LEU A 172 1.98 1.80 12.12
C LEU A 172 0.54 2.26 11.81
N VAL A 173 -0.41 1.33 11.63
CA VAL A 173 -1.82 1.66 11.41
C VAL A 173 -2.38 2.53 12.53
N GLU A 174 -2.06 2.22 13.79
CA GLU A 174 -2.50 3.02 14.94
C GLU A 174 -1.92 4.45 14.94
N GLU A 175 -0.67 4.61 14.52
CA GLU A 175 -0.03 5.91 14.41
C GLU A 175 -0.60 6.74 13.24
N ILE A 176 -0.87 6.09 12.10
CA ILE A 176 -1.52 6.72 10.95
C ILE A 176 -2.90 7.26 11.34
N ALA A 177 -3.68 6.49 12.10
CA ALA A 177 -5.02 6.90 12.53
C ALA A 177 -5.00 8.20 13.34
N LYS A 178 -4.08 8.33 14.31
CA LYS A 178 -3.91 9.55 15.14
C LYS A 178 -3.56 10.78 14.31
N VAL A 179 -2.73 10.58 13.28
CA VAL A 179 -2.31 11.67 12.40
C VAL A 179 -3.45 12.09 11.48
N ALA A 180 -4.22 11.14 10.95
CA ALA A 180 -5.34 11.40 10.05
C ALA A 180 -6.54 12.07 10.75
N GLU A 181 -6.77 11.77 12.03
CA GLU A 181 -7.84 12.34 12.84
C GLU A 181 -7.83 13.87 12.89
N GLN A 182 -6.64 14.50 12.79
CA GLN A 182 -6.48 15.95 12.71
C GLN A 182 -7.23 16.61 11.53
N PHE A 183 -7.59 15.81 10.52
CA PHE A 183 -8.32 16.26 9.33
C PHE A 183 -9.74 15.70 9.26
N GLY A 184 -10.21 15.01 10.30
CA GLY A 184 -11.50 14.29 10.26
C GLY A 184 -11.52 13.19 9.20
N VAL A 185 -10.36 12.62 8.86
CA VAL A 185 -10.21 11.57 7.84
C VAL A 185 -9.94 10.23 8.51
N LEU A 186 -10.70 9.21 8.10
CA LEU A 186 -10.46 7.82 8.45
C LEU A 186 -9.61 7.14 7.37
N VAL A 187 -8.50 6.53 7.79
CA VAL A 187 -7.66 5.69 6.92
C VAL A 187 -8.08 4.24 7.09
N LYS A 188 -8.35 3.54 5.98
CA LYS A 188 -8.72 2.12 5.96
C LYS A 188 -7.68 1.28 5.23
N GLN A 189 -7.21 0.21 5.87
CA GLN A 189 -6.25 -0.73 5.28
C GLN A 189 -6.85 -2.14 5.20
N PRO A 190 -7.71 -2.43 4.19
CA PRO A 190 -8.50 -3.66 4.14
C PRO A 190 -7.65 -4.93 4.03
N PHE A 191 -6.42 -4.84 3.51
CA PHE A 191 -5.52 -5.99 3.42
C PHE A 191 -4.80 -6.32 4.75
N LEU A 192 -5.05 -5.55 5.81
CA LEU A 192 -4.63 -5.87 7.18
C LEU A 192 -5.79 -6.38 8.04
N SER A 193 -6.97 -6.62 7.45
CA SER A 193 -8.09 -7.22 8.18
C SER A 193 -7.69 -8.63 8.67
N HIS A 194 -8.10 -8.99 9.89
CA HIS A 194 -7.75 -10.30 10.48
C HIS A 194 -8.09 -11.46 9.54
N LYS A 195 -9.30 -11.44 8.96
CA LYS A 195 -9.78 -12.46 8.02
C LYS A 195 -8.88 -12.58 6.79
N PHE A 196 -8.47 -11.45 6.20
CA PHE A 196 -7.61 -11.47 5.02
C PHE A 196 -6.16 -11.86 5.35
N VAL A 197 -5.63 -11.42 6.49
CA VAL A 197 -4.30 -11.81 6.97
C VAL A 197 -4.22 -13.33 7.16
N GLU A 198 -5.18 -13.92 7.85
CA GLU A 198 -5.24 -15.37 8.07
C GLU A 198 -5.33 -16.13 6.74
N PHE A 199 -6.21 -15.70 5.84
CA PHE A 199 -6.29 -16.28 4.50
C PHE A 199 -4.95 -16.16 3.74
N ALA A 200 -4.37 -14.97 3.68
CA ALA A 200 -3.15 -14.72 2.93
C ALA A 200 -1.95 -15.51 3.48
N LYS A 201 -1.91 -15.83 4.77
CA LYS A 201 -0.90 -16.71 5.38
C LYS A 201 -1.01 -18.17 4.93
N THR A 202 -2.18 -18.63 4.48
CA THR A 202 -2.34 -19.99 3.93
C THR A 202 -1.77 -20.17 2.52
N ILE A 203 -1.52 -19.06 1.80
CA ILE A 203 -0.99 -19.11 0.44
C ILE A 203 0.47 -19.61 0.48
N PRO A 204 0.83 -20.65 -0.30
CA PRO A 204 2.18 -21.18 -0.35
C PRO A 204 3.26 -20.13 -0.63
N ILE A 205 4.40 -20.25 0.05
CA ILE A 205 5.48 -19.25 -0.02
C ILE A 205 6.08 -19.13 -1.43
N ASP A 206 6.16 -20.22 -2.19
CA ASP A 206 6.69 -20.25 -3.56
C ASP A 206 5.81 -19.48 -4.56
N GLN A 207 4.54 -19.25 -4.22
CA GLN A 207 3.64 -18.36 -4.95
C GLN A 207 3.83 -16.87 -4.59
N LYS A 208 4.56 -16.57 -3.51
CA LYS A 208 4.89 -15.20 -3.06
C LYS A 208 6.30 -14.79 -3.48
N ILE A 209 7.28 -15.67 -3.29
CA ILE A 209 8.71 -15.43 -3.57
C ILE A 209 9.38 -16.73 -4.05
N LYS A 210 10.22 -16.63 -5.09
CA LYS A 210 10.83 -17.81 -5.76
C LYS A 210 12.29 -18.07 -5.43
N GLY A 211 12.93 -17.21 -4.63
CA GLY A 211 14.34 -17.37 -4.28
C GLY A 211 15.01 -16.10 -3.75
N SER A 212 16.25 -16.25 -3.26
CA SER A 212 17.08 -15.15 -2.77
C SER A 212 17.46 -14.11 -3.85
N TYR A 213 17.31 -14.45 -5.13
CA TYR A 213 17.59 -13.53 -6.25
C TYR A 213 16.32 -13.02 -6.94
N ASP A 214 15.14 -13.32 -6.38
CA ASP A 214 13.86 -12.95 -6.97
C ASP A 214 13.60 -11.44 -6.88
N MET A 215 13.96 -10.70 -7.93
CA MET A 215 13.72 -9.26 -7.98
C MET A 215 12.24 -8.89 -8.06
N THR A 216 11.41 -9.80 -8.57
CA THR A 216 9.99 -9.57 -8.87
C THR A 216 9.16 -9.61 -7.59
N ARG A 217 9.20 -10.73 -6.85
CA ARG A 217 8.36 -11.03 -5.67
C ARG A 217 6.86 -10.80 -5.92
N LYS A 218 6.02 -11.08 -4.92
CA LYS A 218 4.56 -10.91 -4.99
C LYS A 218 3.93 -11.63 -6.17
N HIS A 219 4.48 -12.79 -6.57
CA HIS A 219 4.15 -13.41 -7.87
C HIS A 219 2.65 -13.60 -8.06
N LEU A 220 1.96 -14.20 -7.10
CA LEU A 220 0.51 -14.42 -7.17
C LEU A 220 -0.28 -13.10 -7.17
N LEU A 221 0.10 -12.13 -6.33
CA LEU A 221 -0.56 -10.81 -6.27
C LEU A 221 -0.44 -10.06 -7.61
N ARG A 222 0.73 -10.12 -8.26
CA ARG A 222 0.96 -9.53 -9.58
C ARG A 222 0.14 -10.23 -10.66
N GLN A 223 -0.01 -11.55 -10.58
CA GLN A 223 -0.87 -12.30 -11.50
C GLN A 223 -2.35 -11.90 -11.32
N VAL A 224 -2.84 -11.74 -10.09
CA VAL A 224 -4.19 -11.24 -9.86
C VAL A 224 -4.35 -9.83 -10.43
N ALA A 225 -3.39 -8.93 -10.17
CA ALA A 225 -3.42 -7.57 -10.71
C ALA A 225 -3.54 -7.55 -12.23
N LEU A 226 -2.72 -8.35 -12.94
CA LEU A 226 -2.82 -8.49 -14.39
C LEU A 226 -4.19 -9.06 -14.82
N SER A 227 -4.70 -10.07 -14.12
CA SER A 227 -5.96 -10.73 -14.46
C SER A 227 -7.19 -9.82 -14.34
N ILE A 228 -7.14 -8.80 -13.49
CA ILE A 228 -8.23 -7.83 -13.30
C ILE A 228 -8.01 -6.54 -14.10
N GLY A 229 -6.99 -6.49 -14.97
CA GLY A 229 -6.75 -5.36 -15.87
C GLY A 229 -5.95 -4.20 -15.25
N VAL A 230 -5.19 -4.43 -14.17
CA VAL A 230 -4.18 -3.44 -13.74
C VAL A 230 -3.12 -3.30 -14.83
N PRO A 231 -2.76 -2.08 -15.27
CA PRO A 231 -1.77 -1.89 -16.33
C PRO A 231 -0.44 -2.59 -16.03
N THR A 232 0.13 -3.27 -17.03
CA THR A 232 1.32 -4.12 -16.87
C THR A 232 2.52 -3.37 -16.31
N GLU A 233 2.72 -2.11 -16.71
CA GLU A 233 3.77 -1.23 -16.19
C GLU A 233 3.70 -0.99 -14.67
N SER A 234 2.50 -1.07 -14.08
CA SER A 234 2.28 -1.02 -12.63
C SER A 234 2.40 -2.41 -12.02
N ALA A 235 1.71 -3.39 -12.60
CA ALA A 235 1.66 -4.76 -12.11
C ALA A 235 3.05 -5.42 -12.05
N MET A 236 3.97 -5.03 -12.94
CA MET A 236 5.35 -5.54 -12.99
C MET A 236 6.39 -4.57 -12.43
N LYS A 237 5.97 -3.42 -11.90
CA LYS A 237 6.88 -2.43 -11.32
C LYS A 237 7.64 -3.02 -10.11
N PRO A 238 8.96 -2.86 -10.01
CA PRO A 238 9.70 -3.18 -8.79
C PRO A 238 9.19 -2.38 -7.60
N LYS A 239 9.22 -2.97 -6.39
CA LYS A 239 8.81 -2.27 -5.18
C LYS A 239 9.66 -1.03 -4.94
N LYS A 240 9.00 0.07 -4.57
CA LYS A 240 9.60 1.24 -3.95
C LYS A 240 8.74 1.65 -2.76
N ALA A 241 9.34 1.82 -1.58
CA ALA A 241 8.58 2.22 -0.39
C ALA A 241 8.18 3.70 -0.46
N LEU A 242 7.06 4.04 0.18
CA LEU A 242 6.40 5.34 0.10
C LEU A 242 7.35 6.50 0.41
N GLN A 243 8.15 6.38 1.48
CA GLN A 243 9.09 7.42 1.92
C GLN A 243 10.19 7.70 0.88
N TYR A 244 10.57 6.71 0.08
CA TYR A 244 11.57 6.87 -0.98
C TYR A 244 10.94 7.33 -2.30
N GLY A 245 9.72 6.87 -2.58
CA GLY A 245 8.97 7.21 -3.79
C GLY A 245 8.54 8.68 -3.82
N SER A 246 8.09 9.18 -2.66
CA SER A 246 7.69 10.57 -2.39
C SER A 246 8.86 11.54 -2.14
N LEU A 247 10.08 11.02 -2.00
CA LEU A 247 11.29 11.74 -1.55
C LEU A 247 11.26 12.24 -0.09
N ILE A 248 10.27 11.87 0.73
CA ILE A 248 10.22 12.24 2.16
C ILE A 248 11.51 11.86 2.89
N HIS A 249 12.04 10.65 2.66
CA HIS A 249 13.27 10.20 3.31
C HIS A 249 14.47 11.11 3.04
N LYS A 250 14.54 11.70 1.84
CA LYS A 250 15.61 12.61 1.45
C LYS A 250 15.57 13.91 2.25
N TYR A 251 14.37 14.40 2.57
CA TYR A 251 14.17 15.66 3.27
C TYR A 251 14.01 15.49 4.78
N PHE A 252 13.65 14.31 5.26
CA PHE A 252 13.61 13.97 6.69
C PHE A 252 15.02 13.94 7.32
N LYS A 253 16.03 13.54 6.56
CA LYS A 253 17.44 13.48 7.00
C LYS A 253 18.19 14.81 6.94
N LYS A 254 17.54 15.88 6.47
CA LYS A 254 18.11 17.24 6.37
C LYS A 254 17.58 18.10 7.50
#